data_AF-A0A932NQC8-F1
#
_entry.id   AF-A0A932NQC8-F1
#
_cell.length_a   1.000
_cell.length_b   1.000
_cell.length_c   1.000
_cell.angle_alpha   90.00
_cell.angle_beta   90.00
_cell.angle_gamma   90.00
#
_symmetry.space_group_name_H-M   'P 1'
#
loop_
_entity.id
_entity.type
_entity.pdbx_description
1 polymer ?
#
loop_
_entity_poly.entity_id
_entity_poly.type
_entity_poly.pdbx_seq_one_letter_code
_entity_poly.pdbx_strand_id
1 'polypeptide(L)'
;MQRIVGVDVGGTYTDLMLVDAVNTISSGPAAGVIAAGATARTVGFRNSITCDMGGTSLDISLIVNDAPFISTETELEYGIPVKVPMIDIRSVGAGGGSIAWGDRAGILQIGPRSAGAEPGPVCYTRGGEEPTVTDANLVLGRLNPEYCIGQAADFRLDVERAEQAIARQIGEALGLDPYEAAFAIVEVAYSKMGGQIRLISIERGHDPREFALIGHGPAAEG
;
A
#
# COMPACT_ATOMS: atom_id res chain seq x y z
N MET A 1 9.05 33.47 -2.00
CA MET A 1 8.78 32.23 -1.26
C MET A 1 9.65 31.14 -1.88
N GLN A 2 10.69 30.66 -1.19
CA GLN A 2 11.51 29.54 -1.68
C GLN A 2 10.65 28.28 -1.72
N ARG A 3 10.70 27.53 -2.82
CA ARG A 3 9.95 26.28 -3.01
C ARG A 3 10.94 25.12 -2.87
N ILE A 4 10.73 24.27 -1.88
CA ILE A 4 11.52 23.05 -1.67
C ILE A 4 10.92 21.93 -2.53
N VAL A 5 11.77 21.13 -3.16
CA VAL A 5 11.38 20.00 -4.00
C VAL A 5 12.10 18.74 -3.52
N GLY A 6 11.36 17.68 -3.21
CA GLY A 6 11.93 16.37 -2.90
C GLY A 6 12.36 15.62 -4.17
N VAL A 7 13.32 14.71 -4.03
CA VAL A 7 13.81 13.88 -5.14
C VAL A 7 13.86 12.41 -4.78
N ASP A 8 13.91 11.56 -5.80
CA ASP A 8 13.76 10.11 -5.73
C ASP A 8 14.87 9.39 -4.95
N VAL A 9 16.00 10.08 -4.73
CA VAL A 9 17.11 9.62 -3.87
C VAL A 9 16.93 10.00 -2.39
N GLY A 10 15.80 10.61 -2.01
CA GLY A 10 15.50 11.01 -0.64
C GLY A 10 16.08 12.37 -0.21
N GLY A 11 16.59 13.15 -1.17
CA GLY A 11 17.12 14.49 -0.95
C GLY A 11 16.12 15.61 -1.26
N THR A 12 16.57 16.87 -1.17
CA THR A 12 15.76 18.04 -1.54
C THR A 12 16.57 19.11 -2.27
N TYR A 13 15.94 19.83 -3.19
CA TYR A 13 16.45 21.06 -3.81
C TYR A 13 15.68 22.28 -3.33
N THR A 14 16.34 23.45 -3.29
CA THR A 14 15.75 24.72 -2.85
C THR A 14 15.05 25.50 -3.97
N ASP A 15 15.14 25.00 -5.21
CA ASP A 15 14.54 25.61 -6.40
C ASP A 15 14.18 24.52 -7.42
N LEU A 16 12.99 24.63 -8.02
CA LEU A 16 12.51 23.77 -9.11
C LEU A 16 13.39 23.87 -10.36
N MET A 17 14.06 25.00 -10.59
CA MET A 17 14.96 25.19 -11.74
C MET A 17 16.24 24.37 -11.63
N LEU A 18 16.52 23.75 -10.47
CA LEU A 18 17.74 22.98 -10.21
C LEU A 18 17.53 21.47 -10.30
N VAL A 19 16.32 21.02 -10.63
CA VAL A 19 15.95 19.59 -10.62
C VAL A 19 15.32 19.19 -11.94
N ASP A 20 15.83 18.12 -12.54
CA ASP A 20 15.17 17.48 -13.67
C ASP A 20 13.91 16.76 -13.19
N ALA A 21 12.79 16.93 -13.92
CA ALA A 21 11.50 16.33 -13.55
C ALA A 21 11.58 14.80 -13.36
N VAL A 22 12.48 14.13 -14.08
CA VAL A 22 12.72 12.68 -13.98
C VAL A 22 13.22 12.25 -12.60
N ASN A 23 13.81 13.16 -11.81
CA ASN A 23 14.31 12.88 -10.46
C ASN A 23 13.27 13.13 -9.36
N THR A 24 12.02 13.44 -9.72
CA THR A 24 10.95 13.75 -8.77
C THR A 24 9.79 12.76 -8.79
N ILE A 25 9.88 11.71 -9.60
CA ILE A 25 8.78 10.82 -9.98
C ILE A 25 8.24 10.06 -8.76
N SER A 26 9.13 9.61 -7.88
CA SER A 26 8.84 8.81 -6.67
C SER A 26 9.30 9.53 -5.40
N SER A 27 9.36 10.87 -5.43
CA SER A 27 9.88 11.68 -4.34
C SER A 27 9.08 11.56 -3.03
N GLY A 28 7.78 11.30 -3.11
CA GLY A 28 6.91 11.05 -1.95
C GLY A 28 7.28 9.76 -1.21
N PRO A 29 7.17 8.58 -1.88
CA PRO A 29 7.61 7.31 -1.30
C PRO A 29 9.07 7.34 -0.82
N ALA A 30 9.97 7.98 -1.59
CA ALA A 30 11.38 8.15 -1.20
C ALA A 30 11.52 8.89 0.14
N ALA A 31 10.78 9.98 0.35
CA ALA A 31 10.77 10.70 1.62
C ALA A 31 10.22 9.83 2.77
N GLY A 32 9.19 9.01 2.50
CA GLY A 32 8.66 8.03 3.44
C GLY A 32 9.72 7.03 3.91
N VAL A 33 10.48 6.45 2.97
CA VAL A 33 11.59 5.53 3.27
C VAL A 33 12.64 6.19 4.15
N ILE A 34 13.05 7.42 3.82
CA ILE A 34 14.04 8.18 4.62
C ILE A 34 13.52 8.42 6.06
N ALA A 35 12.27 8.84 6.20
CA ALA A 35 11.66 9.08 7.51
C ALA A 35 11.50 7.78 8.32
N ALA A 36 11.08 6.69 7.69
CA ALA A 36 10.96 5.38 8.30
C ALA A 36 12.32 4.86 8.76
N GLY A 37 13.37 4.96 7.96
CA GLY A 37 14.73 4.60 8.36
C GLY A 37 15.27 5.42 9.52
N ALA A 38 14.99 6.74 9.52
CA ALA A 38 15.33 7.59 10.65
C ALA A 38 14.58 7.17 11.93
N THR A 39 13.32 6.77 11.81
CA THR A 39 12.49 6.28 12.93
C THR A 39 12.97 4.92 13.43
N ALA A 40 13.31 3.98 12.53
CA ALA A 40 13.88 2.68 12.89
C ALA A 40 15.11 2.84 13.79
N ARG A 41 16.00 3.74 13.37
CA ARG A 41 17.26 4.03 14.05
C ARG A 41 17.05 4.60 15.44
N THR A 42 16.05 5.46 15.66
CA THR A 42 15.80 6.04 17.00
C THR A 42 15.32 5.00 18.00
N VAL A 43 14.70 3.92 17.55
CA VAL A 43 14.27 2.79 18.38
C VAL A 43 15.27 1.61 18.36
N GLY A 44 16.45 1.79 17.77
CA GLY A 44 17.57 0.83 17.83
C GLY A 44 17.64 -0.20 16.70
N PHE A 45 16.81 -0.09 15.66
CA PHE A 45 16.87 -0.95 14.48
C PHE A 45 17.64 -0.28 13.34
N ARG A 46 18.73 -0.90 12.91
CA ARG A 46 19.52 -0.46 11.73
C ARG A 46 19.06 -1.11 10.42
N ASN A 47 18.33 -2.21 10.53
CA ASN A 47 17.76 -2.93 9.41
C ASN A 47 16.24 -2.85 9.52
N SER A 48 15.58 -2.30 8.51
CA SER A 48 14.13 -2.18 8.48
C SER A 48 13.55 -2.37 7.10
N ILE A 49 12.34 -2.91 7.05
CA ILE A 49 11.51 -2.99 5.85
C ILE A 49 10.41 -1.96 6.02
N THR A 50 10.29 -1.03 5.08
CA THR A 50 9.28 0.01 5.11
C THR A 50 8.09 -0.44 4.27
N CYS A 51 6.88 -0.19 4.76
CA CYS A 51 5.64 -0.52 4.09
C CYS A 51 4.72 0.70 4.14
N ASP A 52 4.60 1.40 3.00
CA ASP A 52 3.67 2.53 2.83
C ASP A 52 2.37 2.02 2.22
N MET A 53 1.36 1.77 3.05
CA MET A 53 0.07 1.26 2.58
C MET A 53 -0.88 2.42 2.29
N GLY A 54 -1.13 2.62 0.99
CA GLY A 54 -2.11 3.57 0.49
C GLY A 54 -3.45 2.91 0.14
N GLY A 55 -4.35 3.71 -0.44
CA GLY A 55 -5.63 3.22 -0.94
C GLY A 55 -5.53 2.36 -2.21
N THR A 56 -4.42 2.39 -2.94
CA THR A 56 -4.31 1.64 -4.22
C THR A 56 -3.23 0.58 -4.16
N SER A 57 -2.06 0.96 -3.63
CA SER A 57 -0.87 0.13 -3.58
C SER A 57 -0.28 0.09 -2.18
N LEU A 58 0.66 -0.84 -2.02
CA LEU A 58 1.61 -0.90 -0.93
C LEU A 58 3.00 -0.68 -1.52
N ASP A 59 3.73 0.32 -1.06
CA ASP A 59 5.11 0.56 -1.46
C ASP A 59 6.08 -0.02 -0.41
N ILE A 60 7.02 -0.85 -0.87
CA ILE A 60 7.95 -1.59 -0.02
C ILE A 60 9.39 -1.17 -0.33
N SER A 61 10.20 -0.92 0.70
CA SER A 61 11.64 -0.68 0.53
C SER A 61 12.45 -1.36 1.65
N LEU A 62 13.70 -1.68 1.35
CA LEU A 62 14.66 -2.24 2.29
C LEU A 62 15.68 -1.20 2.71
N ILE A 63 15.90 -1.11 4.02
CA ILE A 63 16.96 -0.31 4.65
C ILE A 63 17.90 -1.26 5.37
N VAL A 64 19.17 -1.22 5.01
CA VAL A 64 20.20 -2.10 5.55
C VAL A 64 21.32 -1.24 6.09
N ASN A 65 21.72 -1.47 7.34
CA ASN A 65 22.74 -0.67 8.03
C ASN A 65 22.47 0.84 7.87
N ASP A 66 21.24 1.26 8.18
CA ASP A 66 20.79 2.66 8.17
C ASP A 66 20.71 3.34 6.78
N ALA A 67 20.89 2.59 5.69
CA ALA A 67 20.86 3.11 4.33
C ALA A 67 19.86 2.34 3.43
N PRO A 68 18.99 3.04 2.67
CA PRO A 68 18.16 2.40 1.67
C PRO A 68 19.00 1.96 0.45
N PHE A 69 18.53 0.96 -0.27
CA PHE A 69 19.11 0.62 -1.56
C PHE A 69 18.79 1.69 -2.61
N ILE A 70 19.77 1.99 -3.47
CA ILE A 70 19.60 2.81 -4.66
C ILE A 70 19.63 1.90 -5.88
N SER A 71 18.62 2.00 -6.74
CA SER A 71 18.61 1.38 -8.07
C SER A 71 18.92 2.45 -9.13
N THR A 72 19.64 2.06 -10.18
CA THR A 72 19.84 2.88 -11.40
C THR A 72 18.97 2.40 -12.57
N GLU A 73 18.19 1.36 -12.34
CA GLU A 73 17.26 0.80 -13.31
C GLU A 73 15.94 0.53 -12.57
N THR A 74 14.99 1.42 -12.82
CA THR A 74 13.64 1.35 -12.25
C THR A 74 12.66 1.28 -13.41
N GLU A 75 11.73 0.34 -13.36
CA GLU A 75 10.65 0.25 -14.33
C GLU A 75 9.41 0.91 -13.72
N LEU A 76 8.91 1.96 -14.38
CA LEU A 76 7.65 2.58 -13.99
C LEU A 76 6.46 1.71 -14.43
N GLU A 77 5.28 2.05 -13.92
CA GLU A 77 4.02 1.47 -14.38
C GLU A 77 3.92 1.52 -15.91
N TYR A 78 3.36 0.46 -16.52
CA TYR A 78 3.29 0.22 -17.98
C TYR A 78 4.61 -0.13 -18.69
N GLY A 79 5.67 -0.45 -17.94
CA GLY A 79 6.90 -1.03 -18.48
C GLY A 79 7.85 -0.01 -19.08
N ILE A 80 7.86 1.21 -18.55
CA ILE A 80 8.73 2.29 -19.01
C ILE A 80 10.02 2.26 -18.19
N PRO A 81 11.17 1.90 -18.77
CA PRO A 81 12.44 1.89 -18.06
C PRO A 81 12.95 3.31 -17.84
N VAL A 82 13.29 3.61 -16.59
CA VAL A 82 13.91 4.87 -16.16
C VAL A 82 15.30 4.58 -15.63
N LYS A 83 16.30 5.28 -16.19
CA LYS A 83 17.73 5.07 -15.93
C LYS A 83 18.36 6.22 -15.14
N VAL A 84 17.70 6.64 -14.08
CA VAL A 84 18.26 7.58 -13.10
C VAL A 84 18.35 6.92 -11.73
N PRO A 85 19.32 7.31 -10.87
CA PRO A 85 19.39 6.79 -9.51
C PRO A 85 18.14 7.13 -8.70
N MET A 86 17.52 6.13 -8.09
CA MET A 86 16.31 6.25 -7.26
C MET A 86 16.41 5.29 -6.09
N ILE A 87 15.77 5.62 -4.96
CA ILE A 87 15.56 4.62 -3.90
C ILE A 87 14.79 3.44 -4.49
N ASP A 88 15.25 2.22 -4.20
CA ASP A 88 14.57 1.00 -4.63
C ASP A 88 13.28 0.83 -3.84
N ILE A 89 12.16 1.11 -4.51
CA ILE A 89 10.82 1.01 -3.97
C ILE A 89 10.03 0.10 -4.90
N ARG A 90 9.42 -0.93 -4.32
CA ARG A 90 8.57 -1.88 -5.05
C ARG A 90 7.12 -1.65 -4.67
N SER A 91 6.31 -1.32 -5.66
CA SER A 91 4.89 -1.13 -5.48
C SER A 91 4.13 -2.43 -5.74
N VAL A 92 3.21 -2.77 -4.83
CA VAL A 92 2.36 -3.95 -4.91
C VAL A 92 0.92 -3.48 -5.03
N GLY A 93 0.20 -3.99 -6.02
CA GLY A 93 -1.25 -3.75 -6.17
C GLY A 93 -2.06 -4.51 -5.12
N ALA A 94 -1.95 -4.06 -3.87
CA ALA A 94 -2.62 -4.56 -2.69
C ALA A 94 -2.69 -3.44 -1.63
N GLY A 95 -3.33 -2.32 -1.95
CA GLY A 95 -3.70 -1.27 -0.99
C GLY A 95 -5.12 -1.45 -0.44
N GLY A 96 -5.58 -0.52 0.41
CA GLY A 96 -6.91 -0.61 1.04
C GLY A 96 -8.08 -0.68 0.04
N GLY A 97 -8.04 0.10 -1.02
CA GLY A 97 -9.02 0.10 -2.11
C GLY A 97 -8.76 -0.94 -3.20
N SER A 98 -7.81 -1.85 -3.04
CA SER A 98 -7.64 -2.96 -3.99
C SER A 98 -8.90 -3.82 -4.03
N ILE A 99 -9.43 -4.03 -5.23
CA ILE A 99 -10.70 -4.72 -5.46
C ILE A 99 -10.51 -6.23 -5.31
N ALA A 100 -11.40 -6.86 -4.56
CA ALA A 100 -11.54 -8.31 -4.47
C ALA A 100 -12.47 -8.82 -5.57
N TRP A 101 -12.07 -9.88 -6.26
CA TRP A 101 -12.86 -10.49 -7.33
C TRP A 101 -12.54 -11.98 -7.46
N GLY A 102 -13.52 -12.77 -7.88
CA GLY A 102 -13.30 -14.17 -8.26
C GLY A 102 -12.90 -14.27 -9.74
N ASP A 103 -11.83 -15.01 -10.04
CA ASP A 103 -11.48 -15.28 -11.43
C ASP A 103 -12.36 -16.37 -12.07
N ARG A 104 -12.15 -16.64 -13.36
CA ARG A 104 -12.94 -17.65 -14.10
C ARG A 104 -12.78 -19.07 -13.55
N ALA A 105 -11.74 -19.33 -12.76
CA ALA A 105 -11.50 -20.61 -12.10
C ALA A 105 -12.07 -20.66 -10.67
N GLY A 106 -12.73 -19.59 -10.21
CA GLY A 106 -13.28 -19.50 -8.85
C GLY A 106 -12.21 -19.22 -7.79
N ILE A 107 -11.05 -18.68 -8.18
CA ILE A 107 -10.00 -18.31 -7.23
C ILE A 107 -10.16 -16.84 -6.86
N LEU A 108 -10.10 -16.55 -5.56
CA LEU A 108 -10.14 -15.18 -5.05
C LEU A 108 -8.85 -14.43 -5.43
N GLN A 109 -9.02 -13.28 -6.05
CA GLN A 109 -7.95 -12.37 -6.47
C GLN A 109 -8.14 -11.01 -5.82
N ILE A 110 -7.02 -10.36 -5.49
CA ILE A 110 -6.98 -8.99 -4.94
C ILE A 110 -6.15 -8.11 -5.89
N GLY A 111 -6.74 -7.00 -6.34
CA GLY A 111 -6.13 -6.12 -7.33
C GLY A 111 -5.97 -6.81 -8.70
N PRO A 112 -5.17 -6.25 -9.63
CA PRO A 112 -4.44 -4.99 -9.51
C PRO A 112 -5.36 -3.76 -9.61
N ARG A 113 -6.63 -3.96 -9.99
CA ARG A 113 -7.63 -2.88 -10.02
C ARG A 113 -7.86 -2.33 -8.61
N SER A 114 -8.00 -1.02 -8.52
CA SER A 114 -8.31 -0.30 -7.28
C SER A 114 -9.56 0.54 -7.47
N ALA A 115 -10.36 0.67 -6.42
CA ALA A 115 -11.48 1.61 -6.34
C ALA A 115 -11.01 3.06 -6.20
N GLY A 116 -9.71 3.28 -5.95
CA GLY A 116 -9.10 4.60 -5.78
C GLY A 116 -9.65 5.34 -4.57
N ALA A 117 -9.54 6.67 -4.60
CA ALA A 117 -10.18 7.54 -3.61
C ALA A 117 -11.63 7.92 -4.00
N GLU A 118 -11.93 7.88 -5.30
CA GLU A 118 -13.23 8.17 -5.89
C GLU A 118 -13.48 7.17 -7.04
N PRO A 119 -14.56 6.36 -6.99
CA PRO A 119 -15.59 6.35 -5.96
C PRO A 119 -15.15 5.74 -4.62
N GLY A 120 -14.00 5.05 -4.57
CA GLY A 120 -13.47 4.43 -3.37
C GLY A 120 -14.21 3.17 -2.92
N PRO A 121 -13.83 2.62 -1.75
CA PRO A 121 -14.47 1.46 -1.12
C PRO A 121 -16.00 1.57 -1.04
N VAL A 122 -16.69 0.42 -1.04
CA VAL A 122 -18.16 0.38 -0.95
C VAL A 122 -18.66 1.08 0.32
N CYS A 123 -17.96 0.88 1.43
CA CYS A 123 -18.27 1.47 2.72
C CYS A 123 -18.18 3.00 2.75
N TYR A 124 -17.58 3.64 1.72
CA TYR A 124 -17.52 5.10 1.62
C TYR A 124 -18.83 5.72 1.10
N THR A 125 -19.74 4.91 0.55
CA THR A 125 -21.06 5.34 0.04
C THR A 125 -21.01 6.40 -1.08
N ARG A 126 -19.88 6.52 -1.79
CA ARG A 126 -19.68 7.47 -2.92
C ARG A 126 -19.95 6.87 -4.31
N GLY A 127 -20.63 5.73 -4.37
CA GLY A 127 -20.93 5.02 -5.62
C GLY A 127 -19.98 3.87 -5.94
N GLY A 128 -19.08 3.49 -5.01
CA GLY A 128 -18.33 2.25 -5.09
C GLY A 128 -19.26 1.04 -4.96
N GLU A 129 -19.07 0.05 -5.84
CA GLU A 129 -19.90 -1.17 -5.86
C GLU A 129 -19.09 -2.45 -5.71
N GLU A 130 -17.79 -2.45 -6.06
CA GLU A 130 -16.92 -3.63 -5.97
C GLU A 130 -16.24 -3.71 -4.60
N PRO A 131 -16.26 -4.86 -3.90
CA PRO A 131 -15.69 -4.99 -2.56
C PRO A 131 -14.17 -4.82 -2.55
N THR A 132 -13.65 -4.17 -1.52
CA THR A 132 -12.21 -3.86 -1.38
C THR A 132 -11.60 -4.43 -0.08
N VAL A 133 -10.28 -4.34 0.05
CA VAL A 133 -9.57 -4.71 1.30
C VAL A 133 -10.05 -3.87 2.49
N THR A 134 -10.37 -2.58 2.29
CA THR A 134 -10.94 -1.70 3.32
C THR A 134 -12.33 -2.16 3.74
N ASP A 135 -13.18 -2.56 2.79
CA ASP A 135 -14.52 -3.11 3.10
C ASP A 135 -14.41 -4.37 3.96
N ALA A 136 -13.49 -5.27 3.63
CA ALA A 136 -13.26 -6.49 4.40
C ALA A 136 -12.73 -6.22 5.82
N ASN A 137 -11.78 -5.29 5.98
CA ASN A 137 -11.30 -4.89 7.31
C ASN A 137 -12.40 -4.23 8.15
N LEU A 138 -13.30 -3.47 7.52
CA LEU A 138 -14.46 -2.89 8.21
C LEU A 138 -15.43 -3.98 8.70
N VAL A 139 -15.80 -4.94 7.85
CA VAL A 139 -16.71 -6.05 8.22
C VAL A 139 -16.12 -6.91 9.34
N LEU A 140 -14.80 -7.12 9.33
CA LEU A 140 -14.10 -7.83 10.41
C LEU A 140 -13.93 -7.00 11.70
N GLY A 141 -14.44 -5.76 11.74
CA GLY A 141 -14.39 -4.89 12.91
C GLY A 141 -12.99 -4.33 13.22
N ARG A 142 -12.08 -4.31 12.23
CA ARG A 142 -10.72 -3.76 12.39
C ARG A 142 -10.67 -2.24 12.20
N LEU A 143 -11.70 -1.67 11.57
CA LEU A 143 -11.85 -0.23 11.38
C LEU A 143 -13.01 0.30 12.22
N ASN A 144 -12.87 1.52 12.74
CA ASN A 144 -13.95 2.19 13.47
C ASN A 144 -14.94 2.83 12.47
N PRO A 145 -16.21 2.39 12.40
CA PRO A 145 -17.18 2.95 11.47
C PRO A 145 -17.54 4.42 11.78
N GLU A 146 -17.37 4.84 13.04
CA GLU A 146 -17.67 6.19 13.50
C GLU A 146 -16.54 7.19 13.25
N TYR A 147 -15.35 6.71 12.91
CA TYR A 147 -14.20 7.59 12.72
C TYR A 147 -13.25 7.04 11.66
N CYS A 148 -13.33 7.63 10.46
CA CYS A 148 -12.43 7.34 9.35
C CYS A 148 -11.32 8.39 9.26
N ILE A 149 -10.07 7.96 9.41
CA ILE A 149 -8.89 8.82 9.34
C ILE A 149 -8.79 9.46 7.95
N GLY A 150 -8.49 10.76 7.90
CA GLY A 150 -8.32 11.50 6.65
C GLY A 150 -9.63 11.93 5.97
N GLN A 151 -10.79 11.61 6.56
CA GLN A 151 -12.10 12.09 6.10
C GLN A 151 -12.64 13.19 7.02
N ALA A 152 -13.73 13.84 6.59
CA ALA A 152 -14.44 14.80 7.43
C ALA A 152 -14.95 14.13 8.73
N ALA A 153 -15.05 14.90 9.82
CA ALA A 153 -15.37 14.34 11.14
C ALA A 153 -16.77 13.69 11.23
N ASP A 154 -17.67 14.07 10.34
CA ASP A 154 -19.02 13.54 10.16
C ASP A 154 -19.10 12.38 9.17
N PHE A 155 -18.00 12.02 8.52
CA PHE A 155 -17.95 10.88 7.61
C PHE A 155 -18.07 9.57 8.40
N ARG A 156 -18.94 8.68 7.93
CA ARG A 156 -19.25 7.39 8.55
C ARG A 156 -19.12 6.28 7.53
N LEU A 157 -18.56 5.16 7.96
CA LEU A 157 -18.42 3.98 7.12
C LEU A 157 -19.67 3.11 7.22
N ASP A 158 -20.16 2.66 6.08
CA ASP A 158 -21.34 1.81 6.00
C ASP A 158 -20.95 0.33 6.04
N VAL A 159 -21.01 -0.26 7.24
CA VAL A 159 -20.69 -1.67 7.48
C VAL A 159 -21.65 -2.59 6.75
N GLU A 160 -22.94 -2.29 6.78
CA GLU A 160 -23.97 -3.14 6.20
C GLU A 160 -23.81 -3.20 4.67
N ARG A 161 -23.54 -2.06 4.03
CA ARG A 161 -23.31 -2.01 2.59
C ARG A 161 -22.04 -2.76 2.17
N ALA A 162 -20.97 -2.69 2.97
CA ALA A 162 -19.75 -3.47 2.74
C ALA A 162 -20.02 -4.99 2.88
N GLU A 163 -20.73 -5.40 3.93
CA GLU A 163 -21.12 -6.79 4.17
C GLU A 163 -21.95 -7.33 3.01
N GLN A 164 -22.97 -6.59 2.56
CA GLN A 164 -23.82 -6.97 1.43
C GLN A 164 -23.03 -7.10 0.12
N ALA A 165 -22.07 -6.20 -0.15
CA ALA A 165 -21.26 -6.28 -1.35
C ALA A 165 -20.31 -7.48 -1.34
N ILE A 166 -19.67 -7.77 -0.20
CA ILE A 166 -18.80 -8.94 -0.02
C ILE A 166 -19.61 -10.24 -0.15
N ALA A 167 -20.77 -10.32 0.51
CA ALA A 167 -21.67 -11.46 0.44
C ALA A 167 -22.03 -11.78 -1.00
N ARG A 168 -22.48 -10.77 -1.76
CA ARG A 168 -22.98 -10.93 -3.12
C ARG A 168 -21.89 -11.27 -4.14
N GLN A 169 -20.74 -10.60 -4.07
CA GLN A 169 -19.73 -10.72 -5.14
C GLN A 169 -18.67 -11.79 -4.86
N ILE A 170 -18.40 -12.08 -3.59
CA ILE A 170 -17.37 -13.04 -3.18
C ILE A 170 -18.00 -14.23 -2.47
N GLY A 171 -18.87 -13.99 -1.49
CA GLY A 171 -19.56 -15.05 -0.73
C GLY A 171 -20.34 -16.01 -1.62
N GLU A 172 -21.23 -15.50 -2.47
CA GLU A 172 -22.02 -16.31 -3.41
C GLU A 172 -21.16 -17.13 -4.39
N ALA A 173 -20.06 -16.55 -4.87
CA ALA A 173 -19.16 -17.20 -5.84
C ALA A 173 -18.34 -18.33 -5.20
N LEU A 174 -17.98 -18.19 -3.92
CA LEU A 174 -17.11 -19.13 -3.21
C LEU A 174 -17.85 -20.04 -2.23
N GLY A 175 -19.16 -19.83 -2.04
CA GLY A 175 -19.97 -20.57 -1.07
C GLY A 175 -19.61 -20.24 0.38
N LEU A 176 -19.21 -19.00 0.66
CA LEU A 176 -18.78 -18.51 1.96
C LEU A 176 -19.82 -17.55 2.54
N ASP A 177 -19.92 -17.50 3.86
CA ASP A 177 -20.65 -16.41 4.51
C ASP A 177 -19.90 -15.07 4.37
N PRO A 178 -20.54 -13.92 4.66
CA PRO A 178 -19.93 -12.61 4.46
C PRO A 178 -18.65 -12.39 5.30
N TYR A 179 -18.57 -12.96 6.50
CA TYR A 179 -17.43 -12.82 7.41
C TYR A 179 -16.29 -13.74 6.99
N GLU A 180 -16.59 -14.96 6.56
CA GLU A 180 -15.62 -15.88 5.97
C GLU A 180 -15.03 -15.31 4.67
N ALA A 181 -15.86 -14.73 3.82
CA ALA A 181 -15.42 -14.05 2.60
C ALA A 181 -14.55 -12.82 2.92
N ALA A 182 -14.94 -11.99 3.89
CA ALA A 182 -14.14 -10.86 4.34
C ALA A 182 -12.78 -11.31 4.89
N PHE A 183 -12.76 -12.38 5.70
CA PHE A 183 -11.52 -12.97 6.19
C PHE A 183 -10.62 -13.46 5.06
N ALA A 184 -11.18 -14.17 4.07
CA ALA A 184 -10.44 -14.64 2.91
C ALA A 184 -9.83 -13.50 2.08
N ILE A 185 -10.56 -12.38 1.90
CA ILE A 185 -10.07 -11.18 1.22
C ILE A 185 -8.80 -10.66 1.91
N VAL A 186 -8.84 -10.51 3.23
CA VAL A 186 -7.70 -10.03 4.02
C VAL A 186 -6.53 -11.01 3.95
N GLU A 187 -6.77 -12.30 4.13
CA GLU A 187 -5.73 -13.33 4.08
C GLU A 187 -5.01 -13.38 2.72
N VAL A 188 -5.75 -13.27 1.62
CA VAL A 188 -5.15 -13.24 0.28
C VAL A 188 -4.37 -11.94 0.07
N ALA A 189 -4.90 -10.80 0.51
CA ALA A 189 -4.21 -9.51 0.43
C ALA A 189 -2.88 -9.55 1.20
N TYR A 190 -2.89 -10.00 2.45
CA TYR A 190 -1.69 -10.08 3.29
C TYR A 190 -0.70 -11.13 2.81
N SER A 191 -1.17 -12.28 2.31
CA SER A 191 -0.30 -13.28 1.67
C SER A 191 0.43 -12.70 0.46
N LYS A 192 -0.25 -11.89 -0.35
CA LYS A 192 0.35 -11.20 -1.49
C LYS A 192 1.39 -10.17 -1.04
N MET A 193 1.08 -9.33 -0.05
CA MET A 193 2.02 -8.35 0.51
C MET A 193 3.25 -9.02 1.14
N GLY A 194 3.04 -10.02 2.00
CA GLY A 194 4.11 -10.77 2.65
C GLY A 194 5.01 -11.54 1.67
N GLY A 195 4.42 -12.07 0.59
CA GLY A 195 5.16 -12.67 -0.52
C GLY A 195 6.10 -11.68 -1.19
N GLN A 196 5.67 -10.42 -1.37
CA GLN A 196 6.49 -9.37 -1.96
C GLN A 196 7.59 -8.90 -1.02
N ILE A 197 7.31 -8.74 0.28
CA ILE A 197 8.33 -8.47 1.31
C ILE A 197 9.42 -9.54 1.29
N ARG A 198 9.02 -10.82 1.20
CA ARG A 198 9.96 -11.93 1.11
C ARG A 198 10.79 -11.87 -0.17
N LEU A 199 10.16 -11.59 -1.30
CA LEU A 199 10.84 -11.51 -2.60
C LEU A 199 11.91 -10.42 -2.62
N ILE A 200 11.54 -9.17 -2.29
CA ILE A 200 12.47 -8.04 -2.30
C ILE A 200 13.64 -8.25 -1.32
N SER A 201 13.40 -8.91 -0.18
CA SER A 201 14.45 -9.23 0.79
C SER A 201 15.44 -10.26 0.23
N ILE A 202 14.93 -11.34 -0.35
CA ILE A 202 15.76 -12.43 -0.90
C ILE A 202 16.55 -11.97 -2.12
N GLU A 203 15.97 -11.16 -3.01
CA GLU A 203 16.66 -10.59 -4.18
C GLU A 203 17.88 -9.76 -3.78
N ARG A 204 17.84 -9.14 -2.59
CA ARG A 204 18.94 -8.38 -2.00
C ARG A 204 19.87 -9.22 -1.11
N GLY A 205 19.63 -10.52 -0.99
CA GLY A 205 20.45 -11.44 -0.19
C GLY A 205 20.19 -11.37 1.31
N HIS A 206 19.01 -10.92 1.73
CA HIS A 206 18.66 -10.70 3.13
C HIS A 206 17.51 -11.60 3.60
N ASP A 207 17.57 -12.04 4.87
CA ASP A 207 16.47 -12.72 5.53
C ASP A 207 15.53 -11.68 6.15
N PRO A 208 14.24 -11.60 5.75
CA PRO A 208 13.30 -10.61 6.28
C PRO A 208 13.08 -10.70 7.80
N ARG A 209 13.40 -11.84 8.44
CA ARG A 209 13.29 -12.02 9.90
C ARG A 209 14.31 -11.21 10.69
N GLU A 210 15.36 -10.72 10.03
CA GLU A 210 16.41 -9.89 10.64
C GLU A 210 16.08 -8.39 10.64
N PHE A 211 14.89 -8.02 10.17
CA PHE A 211 14.48 -6.64 9.94
C PHE A 211 13.28 -6.27 10.82
N ALA A 212 13.26 -5.03 11.29
CA ALA A 212 12.03 -4.44 11.84
C ALA A 212 11.09 -4.05 10.69
N LEU A 213 9.80 -4.34 10.82
CA LEU A 213 8.79 -3.86 9.89
C LEU A 213 8.28 -2.49 10.34
N ILE A 214 8.29 -1.51 9.44
CA ILE A 214 7.72 -0.18 9.69
C ILE A 214 6.57 0.05 8.72
N GLY A 215 5.35 -0.13 9.22
CA GLY A 215 4.13 0.22 8.50
C GLY A 215 3.78 1.70 8.69
N HIS A 216 3.47 2.38 7.59
CA HIS A 216 2.94 3.74 7.58
C HIS A 216 2.00 3.93 6.38
N GLY A 217 1.35 5.09 6.31
CA GLY A 217 0.37 5.39 5.27
C GLY A 217 -1.06 5.30 5.80
N PRO A 218 -2.03 5.89 5.07
CA PRO A 218 -3.40 6.08 5.55
C PRO A 218 -4.20 4.77 5.65
N ALA A 219 -3.73 3.69 5.02
CA ALA A 219 -4.39 2.39 5.03
C ALA A 219 -3.55 1.30 5.72
N ALA A 220 -2.50 1.68 6.46
CA ALA A 220 -1.62 0.74 7.15
C ALA A 220 -2.21 0.13 8.44
N GLU A 221 -3.45 0.46 8.78
CA GLU A 221 -4.12 -0.08 9.96
C GLU A 221 -4.68 -1.48 9.66
N GLY A 222 -4.08 -2.50 10.30
CA GLY A 222 -4.48 -3.90 10.17
C GLY A 222 -3.63 -4.83 11.03
#